data_AF-A0A2A5RX32-F1
#
_entry.id   AF-A0A2A5RX32-F1
#
_cell.length_a   1.000
_cell.length_b   1.000
_cell.length_c   1.000
_cell.angle_alpha   90.00
_cell.angle_beta   90.00
_cell.angle_gamma   90.00
#
_symmetry.space_group_name_H-M   'P 1'
#
loop_
_entity.id
_entity.type
_entity.pdbx_description
1 polymer ?
#
loop_
_entity_poly.entity_id
_entity_poly.type
_entity_poly.pdbx_seq_one_letter_code
_entity_poly.pdbx_strand_id
1 'polypeptide(L)'
;MFDVIGNVVNVIGLLSIIYSILQWLYFHKVKFYISLNKIFSFKKDVNFEISGFFNFYKDEQLATLFDETKKYYRNSIKKISQTKHKIVFQMDSMIVSIIHHDIKEIDEYEYEIFISVPNSSYKSALKNINILDRIFDDLNNRFRIEDKKFTFKSDYSKKNPFLNPGVTKIGVDKIKSFIMIISATSLEKTAFDDNDIRVGLDSMSYVDKNFSDIKVIAELILTM
;
A
#
# COMPACT_ATOMS: atom_id res chain seq x y z
N MET A 1 -31.86 -23.44 -39.65
CA MET A 1 -30.48 -23.83 -39.28
C MET A 1 -29.47 -22.74 -39.68
N PHE A 2 -29.58 -22.14 -40.87
CA PHE A 2 -28.74 -21.02 -41.32
C PHE A 2 -28.82 -19.75 -40.44
N ASP A 3 -30.00 -19.36 -39.95
CA ASP A 3 -30.14 -18.18 -39.05
C ASP A 3 -29.47 -18.36 -37.69
N VAL A 4 -29.45 -19.60 -37.16
CA VAL A 4 -28.82 -19.89 -35.87
C VAL A 4 -27.31 -19.78 -35.99
N ILE A 5 -26.73 -20.29 -37.09
CA ILE A 5 -25.29 -20.22 -37.36
C ILE A 5 -24.88 -18.76 -37.64
N GLY A 6 -25.66 -18.02 -38.43
CA GLY A 6 -25.42 -16.59 -38.69
C GLY A 6 -25.47 -15.75 -37.41
N ASN A 7 -26.43 -16.01 -36.53
CA ASN A 7 -26.53 -15.34 -35.24
C ASN A 7 -25.36 -15.69 -34.31
N VAL A 8 -24.92 -16.96 -34.26
CA VAL A 8 -23.75 -17.36 -33.46
C VAL A 8 -22.46 -16.68 -33.97
N VAL A 9 -22.25 -16.63 -35.28
CA VAL A 9 -21.08 -15.94 -35.88
C VAL A 9 -21.11 -14.44 -35.58
N ASN A 10 -22.28 -13.79 -35.69
CA ASN A 10 -22.43 -12.38 -35.35
C ASN A 10 -22.17 -12.10 -33.87
N VAL A 11 -22.65 -12.97 -32.96
CA VAL A 11 -22.39 -12.85 -31.52
C VAL A 11 -20.90 -13.03 -31.21
N ILE A 12 -20.23 -14.02 -31.80
CA ILE A 12 -18.78 -14.22 -31.63
C ILE A 12 -18.00 -13.03 -32.20
N GLY A 13 -18.41 -12.50 -33.36
CA GLY A 13 -17.83 -11.31 -33.97
C GLY A 13 -17.93 -10.10 -33.04
N LEU A 14 -19.12 -9.81 -32.51
CA LEU A 14 -19.34 -8.74 -31.53
C LEU A 14 -18.48 -8.92 -30.27
N LEU A 15 -18.42 -10.13 -29.72
CA LEU A 15 -17.59 -10.44 -28.55
C LEU A 15 -16.10 -10.22 -28.84
N SER A 16 -15.62 -10.54 -30.04
CA SER A 16 -14.22 -10.33 -30.42
C SER A 16 -13.86 -8.84 -30.53
N ILE A 17 -14.77 -8.00 -31.05
CA ILE A 17 -14.60 -6.55 -31.12
C ILE A 17 -14.58 -5.95 -29.71
N ILE A 18 -15.54 -6.34 -28.87
CA ILE A 18 -15.61 -5.90 -27.48
C ILE A 18 -14.32 -6.30 -26.74
N TYR A 19 -13.88 -7.56 -26.90
CA TYR A 19 -12.64 -8.04 -26.29
C TYR A 19 -11.44 -7.21 -26.72
N SER A 20 -11.31 -6.89 -28.02
CA SER A 20 -10.20 -6.10 -28.55
C SER A 20 -10.18 -4.67 -27.98
N ILE A 21 -11.35 -4.04 -27.86
CA ILE A 21 -11.48 -2.69 -27.25
C ILE A 21 -11.11 -2.74 -25.77
N LEU A 22 -11.64 -3.72 -25.02
CA LEU A 22 -11.33 -3.88 -23.59
C LEU A 22 -9.85 -4.18 -23.37
N GLN A 23 -9.24 -5.00 -24.21
CA GLN A 23 -7.81 -5.30 -24.17
C GLN A 23 -6.97 -4.05 -24.44
N TRP A 24 -7.34 -3.26 -25.46
CA TRP A 24 -6.65 -2.00 -25.74
C TRP A 24 -6.72 -1.04 -24.56
N LEU A 25 -7.92 -0.84 -23.97
CA LEU A 25 -8.11 -0.01 -22.79
C LEU A 25 -7.29 -0.51 -21.60
N TYR A 26 -7.22 -1.82 -21.37
CA TYR A 26 -6.46 -2.42 -20.28
C TYR A 26 -4.96 -2.10 -20.35
N PHE A 27 -4.37 -2.11 -21.55
CA PHE A 27 -2.94 -1.83 -21.71
C PHE A 27 -2.60 -0.35 -21.87
N HIS A 28 -3.55 0.51 -22.26
CA HIS A 28 -3.27 1.93 -22.57
C HIS A 28 -3.88 2.92 -21.58
N LYS A 29 -4.80 2.50 -20.69
CA LYS A 29 -5.46 3.38 -19.72
C LYS A 29 -5.31 2.85 -18.31
N VAL A 30 -4.44 3.47 -17.52
CA VAL A 30 -4.13 3.06 -16.14
C VAL A 30 -5.38 3.03 -15.26
N LYS A 31 -6.27 4.03 -15.35
CA LYS A 31 -7.53 4.04 -14.57
C LYS A 31 -8.45 2.86 -14.92
N PHE A 32 -8.48 2.44 -16.18
CA PHE A 32 -9.27 1.30 -16.62
C PHE A 32 -8.66 -0.03 -16.13
N TYR A 33 -7.33 -0.15 -16.20
CA TYR A 33 -6.58 -1.26 -15.60
C TYR A 33 -6.87 -1.41 -14.09
N ILE A 34 -6.81 -0.30 -13.32
CA ILE A 34 -7.14 -0.29 -11.89
C ILE A 34 -8.59 -0.73 -11.66
N SER A 35 -9.53 -0.18 -12.44
CA SER A 35 -10.96 -0.48 -12.29
C SER A 35 -11.27 -1.97 -12.51
N LEU A 36 -10.68 -2.57 -13.55
CA LEU A 36 -10.81 -4.00 -13.79
C LEU A 36 -10.16 -4.83 -12.67
N ASN A 37 -8.96 -4.46 -12.24
CA ASN A 37 -8.27 -5.17 -11.17
C ASN A 37 -9.01 -5.09 -9.83
N LYS A 38 -9.66 -3.97 -9.53
CA LYS A 38 -10.53 -3.80 -8.35
C LYS A 38 -11.70 -4.79 -8.36
N ILE A 39 -12.24 -5.15 -9.53
CA ILE A 39 -13.30 -6.17 -9.64
C ILE A 39 -12.77 -7.55 -9.26
N PHE A 40 -11.50 -7.85 -9.57
CA PHE A 40 -10.88 -9.14 -9.30
C PHE A 40 -10.05 -9.20 -8.00
N SER A 41 -9.93 -8.10 -7.26
CA SER A 41 -9.05 -7.99 -6.09
C SER A 41 -9.52 -8.80 -4.88
N PHE A 42 -10.79 -9.21 -4.83
CA PHE A 42 -11.36 -9.98 -3.73
C PHE A 42 -10.70 -11.36 -3.51
N LYS A 43 -9.96 -11.89 -4.49
CA LYS A 43 -9.19 -13.14 -4.39
C LYS A 43 -7.67 -12.93 -4.26
N LYS A 44 -7.21 -11.68 -4.20
CA LYS A 44 -5.78 -11.36 -4.11
C LYS A 44 -5.36 -11.34 -2.64
N ASP A 45 -4.29 -12.08 -2.36
CA ASP A 45 -3.49 -11.88 -1.17
C ASP A 45 -2.49 -10.77 -1.43
N VAL A 46 -2.32 -9.90 -0.44
CA VAL A 46 -1.46 -8.73 -0.52
C VAL A 46 -0.52 -8.68 0.67
N ASN A 47 0.67 -8.13 0.41
CA ASN A 47 1.69 -7.86 1.40
C ASN A 47 2.00 -6.37 1.34
N PHE A 48 1.97 -5.71 2.49
CA PHE A 48 2.39 -4.32 2.56
C PHE A 48 3.02 -3.96 3.90
N GLU A 49 3.82 -2.92 3.83
CA GLU A 49 4.56 -2.32 4.93
C GLU A 49 4.22 -0.84 4.98
N ILE A 50 4.08 -0.31 6.19
CA ILE A 50 3.89 1.12 6.46
C ILE A 50 4.92 1.52 7.51
N SER A 51 5.76 2.49 7.20
CA SER A 51 6.61 3.17 8.18
C SER A 51 6.08 4.58 8.40
N GLY A 52 5.90 4.98 9.66
CA GLY A 52 5.68 6.37 10.06
C GLY A 52 6.86 6.84 10.90
N PHE A 53 7.56 7.85 10.43
CA PHE A 53 8.65 8.52 11.14
C PHE A 53 8.16 9.84 11.70
N PHE A 54 8.48 10.15 12.95
CA PHE A 54 8.02 11.36 13.60
C PHE A 54 8.81 11.72 14.87
N ASN A 55 8.62 12.97 15.30
CA ASN A 55 9.11 13.51 16.57
C ASN A 55 7.94 13.85 17.50
N PHE A 56 8.12 13.65 18.80
CA PHE A 56 7.17 14.12 19.81
C PHE A 56 7.59 15.46 20.39
N TYR A 57 6.61 16.29 20.74
CA TYR A 57 6.87 17.57 21.40
C TYR A 57 7.33 17.42 22.86
N LYS A 58 7.12 16.25 23.48
CA LYS A 58 7.51 15.95 24.86
C LYS A 58 8.20 14.60 24.93
N ASP A 59 9.13 14.47 25.89
CA ASP A 59 9.76 13.20 26.26
C ASP A 59 8.71 12.16 26.68
N GLU A 60 8.17 11.42 25.73
CA GLU A 60 7.25 10.34 25.99
C GLU A 60 7.95 8.98 25.95
N GLN A 61 7.82 8.24 27.05
CA GLN A 61 8.37 6.90 27.11
C GLN A 61 7.56 5.95 26.22
N LEU A 62 8.26 5.16 25.40
CA LEU A 62 7.73 4.06 24.59
C LEU A 62 6.67 3.20 25.31
N ALA A 63 6.86 2.94 26.61
CA ALA A 63 5.95 2.16 27.43
C ALA A 63 4.57 2.83 27.57
N THR A 64 4.54 4.15 27.75
CA THR A 64 3.31 4.94 27.83
C THR A 64 2.54 4.86 26.50
N LEU A 65 3.24 5.01 25.38
CA LEU A 65 2.63 4.93 24.05
C LEU A 65 1.99 3.55 23.80
N PHE A 66 2.68 2.47 24.19
CA PHE A 66 2.15 1.12 24.10
C PHE A 66 0.93 0.90 25.00
N ASP A 67 0.98 1.32 26.27
CA ASP A 67 -0.12 1.12 27.22
C ASP A 67 -1.35 1.93 26.84
N GLU A 68 -1.17 3.15 26.31
CA GLU A 68 -2.27 3.95 25.78
C GLU A 68 -2.88 3.31 24.53
N THR A 69 -2.05 2.89 23.58
CA THR A 69 -2.51 2.16 22.39
C THR A 69 -3.29 0.91 22.81
N LYS A 70 -2.77 0.12 23.76
CA LYS A 70 -3.42 -1.09 24.28
C LYS A 70 -4.77 -0.82 24.97
N LYS A 71 -4.89 0.28 25.71
CA LYS A 71 -6.15 0.68 26.35
C LYS A 71 -7.26 0.97 25.34
N TYR A 72 -6.90 1.55 24.19
CA TYR A 72 -7.86 1.90 23.14
C TYR A 72 -8.29 0.70 22.30
N TYR A 73 -7.38 -0.21 21.97
CA TYR A 73 -7.64 -1.34 21.06
C TYR A 73 -7.89 -2.68 21.77
N ARG A 74 -8.45 -2.65 23.00
CA ARG A 74 -8.66 -3.79 23.93
C ARG A 74 -8.94 -5.15 23.23
N ASN A 75 -8.34 -6.21 23.79
CA ASN A 75 -8.45 -7.64 23.44
C ASN A 75 -7.86 -8.09 22.09
N SER A 76 -7.38 -7.19 21.23
CA SER A 76 -6.79 -7.56 19.92
C SER A 76 -5.26 -7.49 19.87
N ILE A 77 -4.62 -7.01 20.94
CA ILE A 77 -3.17 -6.75 20.97
C ILE A 77 -2.44 -7.83 21.78
N LYS A 78 -1.55 -8.56 21.10
CA LYS A 78 -0.64 -9.52 21.71
C LYS A 78 0.79 -9.00 21.62
N LYS A 79 1.39 -8.70 22.76
CA LYS A 79 2.81 -8.32 22.83
C LYS A 79 3.69 -9.51 22.41
N ILE A 80 4.63 -9.26 21.50
CA ILE A 80 5.60 -10.25 21.03
C ILE A 80 6.93 -10.06 21.78
N SER A 81 7.46 -8.85 21.79
CA SER A 81 8.73 -8.53 22.45
C SER A 81 8.81 -7.07 22.89
N GLN A 82 9.71 -6.77 23.84
CA GLN A 82 10.02 -5.41 24.26
C GLN A 82 11.47 -5.32 24.73
N THR A 83 12.17 -4.31 24.23
CA THR A 83 13.47 -3.82 24.72
C THR A 83 13.31 -2.35 25.12
N LYS A 84 14.41 -1.69 25.54
CA LYS A 84 14.39 -0.26 25.85
C LYS A 84 14.07 0.62 24.63
N HIS A 85 14.54 0.21 23.45
CA HIS A 85 14.46 0.99 22.21
C HIS A 85 13.42 0.45 21.22
N LYS A 86 12.76 -0.68 21.52
CA LYS A 86 11.83 -1.30 20.58
C LYS A 86 10.72 -2.07 21.28
N ILE A 87 9.48 -1.86 20.85
CA ILE A 87 8.32 -2.65 21.27
C ILE A 87 7.74 -3.30 20.03
N VAL A 88 7.48 -4.61 20.07
CA VAL A 88 6.82 -5.35 18.99
C VAL A 88 5.57 -6.02 19.52
N PHE A 89 4.45 -5.81 18.82
CA PHE A 89 3.17 -6.42 19.14
C PHE A 89 2.40 -6.79 17.88
N GLN A 90 1.52 -7.76 18.02
CA GLN A 90 0.57 -8.17 17.00
C GLN A 90 -0.78 -7.53 17.29
N MET A 91 -1.43 -7.02 16.24
CA MET A 91 -2.80 -6.51 16.27
C MET A 91 -3.54 -7.05 15.04
N ASP A 92 -4.56 -7.89 15.25
CA ASP A 92 -5.18 -8.67 14.17
C ASP A 92 -4.12 -9.45 13.34
N SER A 93 -3.99 -9.13 12.05
CA SER A 93 -3.01 -9.68 11.10
C SER A 93 -1.75 -8.80 10.95
N MET A 94 -1.66 -7.70 11.70
CA MET A 94 -0.57 -6.74 11.62
C MET A 94 0.49 -7.05 12.67
N ILE A 95 1.76 -6.94 12.27
CA ILE A 95 2.89 -6.86 13.19
C ILE A 95 3.30 -5.41 13.27
N VAL A 96 3.18 -4.82 14.46
CA VAL A 96 3.51 -3.42 14.71
C VAL A 96 4.77 -3.38 15.56
N SER A 97 5.75 -2.60 15.12
CA SER A 97 6.97 -2.29 15.84
C SER A 97 7.03 -0.78 16.08
N ILE A 98 7.23 -0.38 17.32
CA ILE A 98 7.55 1.00 17.67
C ILE A 98 9.03 1.01 18.06
N ILE A 99 9.82 1.81 17.36
CA ILE A 99 11.27 1.89 17.49
C ILE A 99 11.60 3.31 17.93
N HIS A 100 12.47 3.41 18.94
CA HIS A 100 13.08 4.65 19.39
C HIS A 100 14.53 4.63 18.90
N HIS A 101 14.88 5.62 18.08
CA HIS A 101 16.21 5.76 17.50
C HIS A 101 17.06 6.66 18.41
N ASP A 102 18.27 6.23 18.72
CA ASP A 102 19.24 7.10 19.39
C ASP A 102 19.69 8.15 18.36
N ILE A 103 19.10 9.35 18.39
CA ILE A 103 19.45 10.43 17.48
C ILE A 103 20.91 10.83 17.74
N LYS A 104 21.83 10.32 16.92
CA LYS A 104 23.20 10.80 16.82
C LYS A 104 23.38 11.45 15.45
N GLU A 105 23.14 12.76 15.43
CA GLU A 105 23.53 13.76 14.41
C GLU A 105 23.10 13.54 12.94
N ILE A 106 22.58 12.37 12.54
CA ILE A 106 22.24 12.05 11.13
C ILE A 106 20.74 11.76 10.91
N ASP A 107 20.02 11.27 11.92
CA ASP A 107 18.60 10.91 11.76
C ASP A 107 17.67 12.07 12.20
N GLU A 108 16.77 12.47 11.30
CA GLU A 108 15.78 13.56 11.51
C GLU A 108 14.65 13.19 12.48
N TYR A 109 14.43 11.89 12.74
CA TYR A 109 13.26 11.39 13.46
C TYR A 109 13.63 10.49 14.64
N GLU A 110 13.07 10.79 15.81
CA GLU A 110 13.31 10.08 17.06
C GLU A 110 12.56 8.74 17.13
N TYR A 111 11.36 8.69 16.55
CA TYR A 111 10.50 7.51 16.60
C TYR A 111 10.11 7.01 15.21
N GLU A 112 10.03 5.68 15.09
CA GLU A 112 9.49 5.00 13.93
C GLU A 112 8.40 4.01 14.37
N ILE A 113 7.21 4.12 13.78
CA ILE A 113 6.20 3.07 13.80
C ILE A 113 6.30 2.30 12.49
N PHE A 114 6.78 1.07 12.56
CA PHE A 114 6.81 0.13 11.45
C PHE A 114 5.68 -0.89 11.58
N ILE A 115 4.82 -0.97 10.56
CA ILE A 115 3.70 -1.90 10.50
C ILE A 115 3.90 -2.81 9.28
N SER A 116 3.97 -4.11 9.53
CA SER A 116 4.04 -5.13 8.49
C SER A 116 2.73 -5.94 8.47
N VAL A 117 2.16 -6.11 7.29
CA VAL A 117 0.94 -6.90 7.06
C VAL A 117 1.23 -8.02 6.07
N PRO A 118 1.67 -9.19 6.56
CA PRO A 118 1.94 -10.34 5.70
C PRO A 118 0.67 -11.10 5.34
N ASN A 119 0.59 -11.56 4.09
CA ASN A 119 -0.38 -12.50 3.54
C ASN A 119 -1.83 -12.21 3.96
N SER A 120 -2.28 -10.98 3.72
CA SER A 120 -3.62 -10.54 4.06
C SER A 120 -4.50 -10.50 2.81
N SER A 121 -5.76 -10.92 2.92
CA SER A 121 -6.72 -10.69 1.83
C SER A 121 -6.89 -9.19 1.58
N TYR A 122 -7.13 -8.77 0.34
CA TYR A 122 -7.37 -7.36 -0.01
C TYR A 122 -8.36 -6.66 0.94
N LYS A 123 -9.49 -7.31 1.27
CA LYS A 123 -10.50 -6.76 2.19
C LYS A 123 -9.95 -6.54 3.60
N SER A 124 -9.15 -7.47 4.10
CA SER A 124 -8.51 -7.38 5.41
C SER A 124 -7.42 -6.30 5.41
N ALA A 125 -6.64 -6.21 4.34
CA ALA A 125 -5.65 -5.14 4.15
C ALA A 125 -6.29 -3.75 4.19
N LEU A 126 -7.42 -3.54 3.51
CA LEU A 126 -8.17 -2.28 3.57
C LEU A 126 -8.69 -1.98 4.98
N LYS A 127 -9.19 -2.99 5.69
CA LYS A 127 -9.63 -2.83 7.08
C LYS A 127 -8.44 -2.37 7.95
N ASN A 128 -7.28 -2.99 7.79
CA ASN A 128 -6.06 -2.65 8.51
C ASN A 128 -5.62 -1.21 8.21
N ILE A 129 -5.57 -0.78 6.95
CA ILE A 129 -5.23 0.60 6.57
C ILE A 129 -6.20 1.60 7.23
N ASN A 130 -7.50 1.32 7.23
CA ASN A 130 -8.49 2.18 7.88
C ASN A 130 -8.34 2.22 9.41
N ILE A 131 -7.89 1.13 10.04
CA ILE A 131 -7.56 1.13 11.47
C ILE A 131 -6.33 1.99 11.73
N LEU A 132 -5.31 1.89 10.88
CA LEU A 132 -4.08 2.66 11.00
C LEU A 132 -4.30 4.17 10.80
N ASP A 133 -5.17 4.56 9.85
CA ASP A 133 -5.59 5.96 9.63
C ASP A 133 -6.11 6.57 10.92
N ARG A 134 -7.02 5.86 11.61
CA ARG A 134 -7.56 6.28 12.91
C ARG A 134 -6.50 6.30 14.01
N ILE A 135 -5.59 5.31 14.04
CA ILE A 135 -4.49 5.28 15.01
C ILE A 135 -3.62 6.53 14.84
N PHE A 136 -3.17 6.80 13.63
CA PHE A 136 -2.27 7.93 13.38
C PHE A 136 -2.97 9.27 13.60
N ASP A 137 -4.25 9.41 13.26
CA ASP A 137 -5.04 10.60 13.59
C ASP A 137 -5.14 10.81 15.12
N ASP A 138 -5.44 9.76 15.87
CA ASP A 138 -5.53 9.82 17.34
C ASP A 138 -4.18 10.14 17.98
N LEU A 139 -3.09 9.51 17.51
CA LEU A 139 -1.73 9.78 17.98
C LEU A 139 -1.35 11.24 17.68
N ASN A 140 -1.65 11.72 16.48
CA ASN A 140 -1.38 13.10 16.06
C ASN A 140 -2.15 14.11 16.93
N ASN A 141 -3.41 13.81 17.26
CA ASN A 141 -4.24 14.67 18.12
C ASN A 141 -3.78 14.71 19.58
N ARG A 142 -3.32 13.58 20.14
CA ARG A 142 -2.88 13.48 21.54
C ARG A 142 -1.49 14.06 21.76
N PHE A 143 -0.56 13.66 20.91
CA PHE A 143 0.86 13.85 21.13
C PHE A 143 1.43 15.02 20.33
N ARG A 144 0.59 15.66 19.50
CA ARG A 144 0.99 16.76 18.60
C ARG A 144 2.25 16.38 17.83
N ILE A 145 2.12 15.34 17.02
CA ILE A 145 3.21 14.84 16.20
C ILE A 145 3.65 15.93 15.21
N GLU A 146 4.91 16.33 15.29
CA GLU A 146 5.57 17.24 14.35
C GLU A 146 6.51 16.45 13.43
N ASP A 147 6.83 17.03 12.27
CA ASP A 147 7.74 16.46 11.27
C ASP A 147 7.48 14.98 11.01
N LYS A 148 6.32 14.70 10.39
CA LYS A 148 5.89 13.34 10.08
C LYS A 148 6.19 12.98 8.63
N LYS A 149 6.66 11.76 8.44
CA LYS A 149 6.86 11.15 7.13
C LYS A 149 6.35 9.72 7.16
N PHE A 150 5.38 9.43 6.31
CA PHE A 150 4.85 8.11 6.12
C PHE A 150 5.37 7.53 4.81
N THR A 151 5.71 6.25 4.84
CA THR A 151 6.09 5.47 3.67
C THR A 151 5.19 4.26 3.60
N PHE A 152 4.47 4.10 2.50
CA PHE A 152 3.78 2.87 2.15
C PHE A 152 4.62 2.10 1.14
N LYS A 153 4.72 0.80 1.32
CA LYS A 153 5.35 -0.11 0.38
C LYS A 153 4.50 -1.36 0.25
N SER A 154 4.27 -1.82 -0.97
CA SER A 154 3.61 -3.09 -1.24
C SER A 154 4.40 -3.90 -2.24
N ASP A 155 4.65 -5.16 -1.90
CA ASP A 155 5.32 -6.10 -2.77
C ASP A 155 4.30 -6.74 -3.72
N TYR A 156 4.73 -7.03 -4.94
CA TYR A 156 3.89 -7.75 -5.89
C TYR A 156 3.64 -9.18 -5.41
N SER A 157 2.38 -9.60 -5.36
CA SER A 157 2.04 -11.01 -5.13
C SER A 157 2.43 -11.91 -6.32
N LYS A 158 2.63 -11.31 -7.50
CA LYS A 158 3.03 -11.97 -8.75
C LYS A 158 4.07 -11.11 -9.47
N LYS A 159 4.08 -11.13 -10.81
CA LYS A 159 4.95 -10.28 -11.62
C LYS A 159 4.50 -8.83 -11.55
N ASN A 160 5.47 -7.91 -11.61
CA ASN A 160 5.23 -6.49 -11.75
C ASN A 160 4.33 -6.19 -12.97
N PRO A 161 3.16 -5.56 -12.76
CA PRO A 161 2.19 -5.32 -13.83
C PRO A 161 2.65 -4.26 -14.85
N PHE A 162 3.67 -3.47 -14.52
CA PHE A 162 4.25 -2.44 -15.39
C PHE A 162 5.39 -2.95 -16.26
N LEU A 163 5.86 -4.19 -16.05
CA LEU A 163 6.82 -4.82 -16.96
C LEU A 163 6.11 -5.31 -18.22
N ASN A 164 6.27 -4.56 -19.31
CA ASN A 164 5.70 -4.91 -20.61
C ASN A 164 6.25 -6.28 -21.11
N PRO A 165 5.44 -7.09 -21.82
CA PRO A 165 5.91 -8.29 -22.52
C PRO A 165 7.24 -8.12 -23.27
N GLY A 166 7.47 -6.97 -23.91
CA GLY A 166 8.74 -6.66 -24.60
C GLY A 166 9.97 -6.68 -23.69
N VAL A 167 9.83 -6.17 -22.46
CA VAL A 167 10.87 -6.20 -21.43
C VAL A 167 11.04 -7.62 -20.88
N THR A 168 9.94 -8.38 -20.73
CA THR A 168 10.02 -9.78 -20.28
C THR A 168 10.73 -10.72 -21.25
N LYS A 169 10.85 -10.36 -22.55
CA LYS A 169 11.63 -11.13 -23.55
C LYS A 169 13.13 -11.15 -23.27
N ILE A 170 13.66 -10.13 -22.59
CA ILE A 170 15.07 -10.08 -22.19
C ILE A 170 15.35 -11.12 -21.09
N GLY A 171 14.34 -11.46 -20.29
CA GLY A 171 14.43 -12.22 -19.05
C GLY A 171 14.42 -11.27 -17.86
N VAL A 172 13.42 -11.39 -16.98
CA VAL A 172 13.30 -10.52 -15.78
C VAL A 172 14.52 -10.67 -14.87
N ASP A 173 15.08 -11.88 -14.83
CA ASP A 173 16.32 -12.26 -14.13
C ASP A 173 17.56 -11.49 -14.62
N LYS A 174 17.52 -10.89 -15.81
CA LYS A 174 18.62 -10.11 -16.37
C LYS A 174 18.47 -8.60 -16.14
N ILE A 175 17.36 -8.17 -15.55
CA ILE A 175 17.10 -6.76 -15.25
C ILE A 175 17.75 -6.43 -13.91
N LYS A 176 18.85 -5.69 -13.93
CA LYS A 176 19.56 -5.27 -12.70
C LYS A 176 18.77 -4.27 -11.86
N SER A 177 18.03 -3.37 -12.51
CA SER A 177 17.25 -2.32 -11.85
C SER A 177 16.09 -1.88 -12.74
N PHE A 178 14.92 -1.67 -12.14
CA PHE A 178 13.76 -1.07 -12.78
C PHE A 178 13.17 -0.03 -11.84
N ILE A 179 12.99 1.19 -12.34
CA ILE A 179 12.34 2.29 -11.62
C ILE A 179 11.43 3.00 -12.61
N MET A 180 10.14 3.04 -12.30
CA MET A 180 9.16 3.88 -12.97
C MET A 180 8.56 4.83 -11.92
N ILE A 181 8.35 6.07 -12.33
CA ILE A 181 7.80 7.13 -11.47
C ILE A 181 6.45 7.53 -12.06
N ILE A 182 5.39 7.43 -11.26
CA ILE A 182 4.02 7.76 -11.66
C ILE A 182 3.53 8.88 -10.76
N SER A 183 3.13 10.00 -11.36
CA SER A 183 2.52 11.10 -10.60
C SER A 183 1.23 10.61 -9.92
N ALA A 184 1.11 10.79 -8.61
CA ALA A 184 -0.08 10.40 -7.86
C ALA A 184 -1.32 11.18 -8.35
N THR A 185 -1.13 12.45 -8.69
CA THR A 185 -2.15 13.35 -9.25
C THR A 185 -2.75 12.86 -10.58
N SER A 186 -2.02 12.05 -11.33
CA SER A 186 -2.53 11.40 -12.55
C SER A 186 -3.54 10.28 -12.25
N LEU A 187 -3.46 9.67 -11.06
CA LEU A 187 -4.35 8.59 -10.62
C LEU A 187 -5.57 9.14 -9.89
N GLU A 188 -5.38 9.99 -8.88
CA GLU A 188 -6.45 10.65 -8.13
C GLU A 188 -6.21 12.16 -8.06
N LYS A 189 -7.21 12.97 -8.46
CA LYS A 189 -7.03 14.42 -8.66
C LYS A 189 -7.07 15.26 -7.39
N THR A 190 -7.60 14.71 -6.30
CA THR A 190 -8.06 15.50 -5.15
C THR A 190 -7.23 15.32 -3.89
N ALA A 191 -6.12 14.58 -3.93
CA ALA A 191 -5.53 14.04 -2.71
C ALA A 191 -4.01 14.22 -2.56
N PHE A 192 -3.27 14.92 -3.44
CA PHE A 192 -1.79 14.84 -3.38
C PHE A 192 -1.07 16.17 -3.63
N ASP A 193 -0.08 16.44 -2.76
CA ASP A 193 0.97 17.45 -2.96
C ASP A 193 2.04 16.89 -3.92
N ASP A 194 1.80 16.87 -5.24
CA ASP A 194 2.77 16.50 -6.31
C ASP A 194 3.69 15.26 -6.06
N ASN A 195 3.34 14.41 -5.10
CA ASN A 195 4.16 13.26 -4.70
C ASN A 195 4.04 12.16 -5.76
N ASP A 196 5.14 11.42 -5.92
CA ASP A 196 5.23 10.37 -6.93
C ASP A 196 5.14 8.97 -6.32
N ILE A 197 4.45 8.08 -7.02
CA ILE A 197 4.47 6.64 -6.77
C ILE A 197 5.69 6.06 -7.47
N ARG A 198 6.56 5.41 -6.70
CA ARG A 198 7.75 4.73 -7.19
C ARG A 198 7.45 3.26 -7.40
N VAL A 199 7.61 2.82 -8.64
CA VAL A 199 7.40 1.44 -9.10
C VAL A 199 8.77 0.81 -9.31
N GLY A 200 9.17 -0.05 -8.38
CA GLY A 200 10.39 -0.87 -8.47
C GLY A 200 10.14 -2.19 -9.18
N LEU A 201 11.17 -3.03 -9.26
CA LEU A 201 11.06 -4.35 -9.89
C LEU A 201 10.05 -5.25 -9.16
N ASP A 202 10.14 -5.29 -7.82
CA ASP A 202 9.39 -6.22 -6.98
C ASP A 202 8.34 -5.55 -6.08
N SER A 203 8.32 -4.22 -6.03
CA SER A 203 7.44 -3.46 -5.13
C SER A 203 7.03 -2.10 -5.70
N MET A 204 5.95 -1.56 -5.16
CA MET A 204 5.61 -0.15 -5.29
C MET A 204 5.73 0.54 -3.94
N SER A 205 6.11 1.82 -3.96
CA SER A 205 6.16 2.64 -2.76
C SER A 205 5.64 4.05 -3.00
N TYR A 206 5.12 4.65 -1.94
CA TYR A 206 4.63 6.01 -1.92
C TYR A 206 4.99 6.65 -0.57
N VAL A 207 5.35 7.93 -0.60
CA VAL A 207 5.81 8.66 0.57
C VAL A 207 5.00 9.94 0.67
N ASP A 208 4.48 10.23 1.85
CA ASP A 208 3.70 11.43 2.12
C ASP A 208 3.84 11.86 3.58
N LYS A 209 3.52 13.11 3.88
CA LYS A 209 3.40 13.62 5.25
C LYS A 209 2.01 13.36 5.83
N ASN A 210 1.00 13.18 4.98
CA ASN A 210 -0.37 12.93 5.42
C ASN A 210 -0.74 11.45 5.26
N PHE A 211 -1.16 10.82 6.36
CA PHE A 211 -1.55 9.41 6.33
C PHE A 211 -2.82 9.17 5.51
N SER A 212 -3.75 10.13 5.48
CA SER A 212 -4.96 9.98 4.67
C SER A 212 -4.64 9.83 3.18
N ASP A 213 -3.58 10.49 2.70
CA ASP A 213 -3.14 10.40 1.31
C ASP A 213 -2.41 9.07 1.06
N ILE A 214 -1.63 8.59 2.03
CA ILE A 214 -1.11 7.21 2.05
C ILE A 214 -2.25 6.21 1.89
N LYS A 215 -3.34 6.36 2.63
CA LYS A 215 -4.48 5.45 2.58
C LYS A 215 -5.09 5.41 1.18
N VAL A 216 -5.33 6.57 0.57
CA VAL A 216 -5.90 6.63 -0.80
C VAL A 216 -4.98 5.92 -1.80
N ILE A 217 -3.67 6.16 -1.75
CA ILE A 217 -2.70 5.50 -2.64
C ILE A 217 -2.55 4.02 -2.33
N ALA A 218 -2.54 3.62 -1.07
CA ALA A 218 -2.47 2.23 -0.66
C ALA A 218 -3.67 1.44 -1.22
N GLU A 219 -4.88 2.00 -1.15
CA GLU A 219 -6.07 1.40 -1.78
C GLU A 219 -5.87 1.17 -3.29
N LEU A 220 -5.27 2.15 -4.00
CA LEU A 220 -4.98 2.01 -5.42
C LEU A 220 -3.90 0.96 -5.70
N ILE A 221 -2.75 1.05 -5.03
CA ILE A 221 -1.62 0.13 -5.23
C ILE A 221 -2.03 -1.31 -4.94
N LEU A 222 -2.76 -1.56 -3.84
CA LEU A 222 -3.18 -2.90 -3.45
C LEU A 222 -4.19 -3.54 -4.42
N THR A 223 -4.85 -2.74 -5.28
CA THR A 223 -5.70 -3.33 -6.33
C THR A 223 -4.89 -3.88 -7.48
N MET A 224 -3.73 -3.29 -7.81
CA MET A 224 -2.90 -3.63 -8.97
C MET A 224 -2.30 -5.03 -8.82
#